data_AF-A0A3A2Z169-F1
#
_entry.id   AF-A0A3A2Z169-F1
#
_cell.length_a   1.000
_cell.length_b   1.000
_cell.length_c   1.000
_cell.angle_alpha   90.00
_cell.angle_beta   90.00
_cell.angle_gamma   90.00
#
_symmetry.space_group_name_H-M   'P 1'
#
loop_
_entity.id
_entity.type
_entity.pdbx_description
1 polymer ?
#
loop_
_entity_poly.entity_id
_entity_poly.type
_entity_poly.pdbx_seq_one_letter_code
_entity_poly.pdbx_strand_id
1 'polypeptide(L)'
;TDKTVEKTFMALTKKRFAERVQPAIQVATMCGNMYCGSVYGGLVGLISNIAPKTLHGKRVGVFSYGSGLASSMFSLKVVGDTTEMATKLNPQERLDARRVVAPE
;
A
#
# COMPACT_ATOMS: atom_id res chain seq x y z
N THR A 1 19.58 6.07 -16.69
CA THR A 1 18.37 6.74 -16.17
C THR A 1 18.74 8.17 -15.77
N ASP A 2 17.85 9.14 -16.01
CA ASP A 2 18.11 10.56 -15.73
C ASP A 2 17.80 10.93 -14.27
N LYS A 3 18.84 11.20 -13.48
CA LYS A 3 18.73 11.55 -12.05
C LYS A 3 18.08 12.91 -11.81
N THR A 4 18.19 13.84 -12.77
CA THR A 4 17.59 15.17 -12.67
C THR A 4 16.07 15.06 -12.80
N VAL A 5 15.60 14.25 -13.75
CA VAL A 5 14.17 13.94 -13.91
C VAL A 5 13.63 13.27 -12.64
N GLU A 6 14.29 12.24 -12.12
CA GLU A 6 13.88 11.54 -10.90
C GLU A 6 13.73 12.49 -9.71
N LYS A 7 14.79 13.25 -9.40
CA LYS A 7 14.79 14.19 -8.27
C LYS A 7 13.69 15.25 -8.38
N THR A 8 13.46 15.76 -9.60
CA THR A 8 12.44 16.77 -9.87
C THR A 8 11.04 16.23 -9.58
N PHE A 9 10.70 15.06 -10.12
CA PHE A 9 9.37 14.48 -9.92
C PHE A 9 9.16 13.92 -8.50
N MET A 10 10.19 13.40 -7.83
CA MET A 10 10.10 13.05 -6.41
C MET A 10 9.74 14.26 -5.54
N ALA A 11 10.38 15.42 -5.78
CA ALA A 11 10.06 16.64 -5.04
C ALA A 11 8.63 17.13 -5.31
N LEU A 12 8.22 17.18 -6.58
CA LEU A 12 6.88 17.63 -6.98
C LEU A 12 5.76 16.72 -6.46
N THR A 13 6.02 15.41 -6.35
CA THR A 13 5.01 14.43 -5.92
C THR A 13 5.00 14.16 -4.43
N LYS A 14 5.99 14.65 -3.66
CA LYS A 14 6.18 14.33 -2.22
C LYS A 14 4.90 14.41 -1.39
N LYS A 15 4.14 15.51 -1.51
CA LYS A 15 2.85 15.68 -0.80
C LYS A 15 1.82 14.63 -1.22
N ARG A 16 1.66 14.40 -2.53
CA ARG A 16 0.70 13.41 -3.05
C ARG A 16 1.09 11.99 -2.66
N PHE A 17 2.38 11.68 -2.62
CA PHE A 17 2.88 10.38 -2.16
C PHE A 17 2.55 10.16 -0.69
N ALA A 18 2.83 11.16 0.16
CA ALA A 18 2.50 11.11 1.59
C ALA A 18 0.99 10.89 1.83
N GLU A 19 0.13 11.55 1.05
CA GLU A 19 -1.33 11.44 1.22
C GLU A 19 -1.92 10.15 0.63
N ARG A 20 -1.36 9.63 -0.48
CA ARG A 20 -2.03 8.61 -1.30
C ARG A 20 -1.33 7.25 -1.34
N VAL A 21 -0.05 7.19 -1.00
CA VAL A 21 0.78 5.98 -1.14
C VAL A 21 1.40 5.59 0.19
N GLN A 22 1.88 6.55 0.98
CA GLN A 22 2.50 6.27 2.27
C GLN A 22 1.64 5.40 3.21
N PRO A 23 0.31 5.58 3.31
CA PRO A 23 -0.52 4.71 4.16
C PRO A 23 -0.62 3.27 3.65
N ALA A 24 -0.33 3.02 2.37
CA ALA A 24 -0.41 1.70 1.74
C ALA A 24 0.83 0.84 2.04
N ILE A 25 2.00 1.44 2.23
CA ILE A 25 3.27 0.71 2.14
C ILE A 25 3.71 -0.01 3.42
N GLN A 26 2.97 0.10 4.53
CA GLN A 26 3.34 -0.50 5.83
C GLN A 26 3.71 -1.99 5.70
N VAL A 27 2.85 -2.79 5.05
CA VAL A 27 3.09 -4.23 4.90
C VAL A 27 4.35 -4.50 4.07
N ALA A 28 4.54 -3.76 2.96
CA ALA A 28 5.73 -3.91 2.12
C ALA A 28 7.02 -3.50 2.87
N THR A 29 6.98 -2.41 3.63
CA THR A 29 8.11 -1.95 4.47
C THR A 29 8.48 -2.98 5.53
N MET A 30 7.50 -3.63 6.14
CA MET A 30 7.72 -4.53 7.27
C MET A 30 7.91 -6.00 6.90
N CYS A 31 7.47 -6.43 5.70
CA CYS A 31 7.53 -7.83 5.25
C CYS A 31 8.35 -8.04 3.97
N GLY A 32 8.75 -6.98 3.26
CA GLY A 32 9.42 -7.09 1.97
C GLY A 32 8.47 -7.51 0.84
N ASN A 33 9.05 -8.06 -0.24
CA ASN A 33 8.31 -8.45 -1.44
C ASN A 33 7.57 -9.78 -1.24
N MET A 34 6.26 -9.77 -1.45
CA MET A 34 5.36 -10.93 -1.37
C MET A 34 4.88 -11.41 -2.76
N TYR A 35 5.62 -11.09 -3.82
CA TYR A 35 5.27 -11.40 -5.21
C TYR A 35 3.84 -10.96 -5.55
N CYS A 36 2.97 -11.89 -5.98
CA CYS A 36 1.58 -11.60 -6.34
C CYS A 36 0.78 -10.97 -5.18
N GLY A 37 1.18 -11.21 -3.93
CA GLY A 37 0.55 -10.63 -2.75
C GLY A 37 0.91 -9.15 -2.50
N SER A 38 2.00 -8.64 -3.10
CA SER A 38 2.57 -7.32 -2.76
C SER A 38 1.58 -6.17 -2.96
N VAL A 39 0.90 -6.13 -4.10
CA VAL A 39 -0.03 -5.05 -4.40
C VAL A 39 -1.27 -5.08 -3.49
N TYR A 40 -1.72 -6.28 -3.11
CA TYR A 40 -2.84 -6.46 -2.18
C TYR A 40 -2.44 -6.19 -0.73
N GLY A 41 -1.18 -6.41 -0.36
CA GLY A 41 -0.61 -5.89 0.88
C GLY A 41 -0.70 -4.37 0.97
N GLY A 42 -0.54 -3.67 -0.17
CA GLY A 42 -0.79 -2.23 -0.29
C GLY A 42 -2.24 -1.85 0.02
N LEU A 43 -3.21 -2.61 -0.50
CA LEU A 43 -4.64 -2.40 -0.23
C LEU A 43 -4.97 -2.64 1.25
N VAL A 44 -4.40 -3.67 1.87
CA VAL A 44 -4.52 -3.93 3.32
C VAL A 44 -3.98 -2.74 4.14
N GLY A 45 -2.81 -2.20 3.75
CA GLY A 45 -2.24 -1.01 4.37
C GLY A 45 -3.20 0.19 4.29
N LEU A 46 -3.75 0.48 3.11
CA LEU A 46 -4.73 1.57 2.94
C LEU A 46 -5.97 1.40 3.82
N ILE A 47 -6.57 0.21 3.82
CA ILE A 47 -7.78 -0.09 4.60
C ILE A 47 -7.52 0.06 6.10
N SER A 48 -6.32 -0.29 6.56
CA SER A 48 -5.99 -0.31 7.99
C SER A 48 -5.50 1.04 8.52
N ASN A 49 -4.87 1.86 7.67
CA ASN A 49 -4.23 3.11 8.09
C ASN A 49 -5.04 4.38 7.77
N ILE A 50 -6.13 4.27 7.02
CA ILE A 50 -7.01 5.40 6.69
C ILE A 50 -8.37 5.17 7.33
N ALA A 51 -8.88 6.19 8.04
CA ALA A 51 -10.19 6.12 8.67
C ALA A 51 -11.28 5.76 7.62
N PRO A 52 -12.21 4.82 7.93
CA PRO A 52 -13.24 4.37 6.99
C PRO A 52 -14.06 5.50 6.36
N LYS A 53 -14.41 6.52 7.16
CA LYS A 53 -15.12 7.72 6.68
C LYS A 53 -14.35 8.49 5.60
N THR A 54 -13.02 8.49 5.66
CA THR A 54 -12.15 9.14 4.67
C THR A 54 -12.05 8.33 3.37
N LEU A 55 -12.13 7.00 3.47
CA LEU A 55 -12.11 6.08 2.33
C LEU A 55 -13.45 6.03 1.60
N HIS A 56 -14.57 6.22 2.29
CA HIS A 56 -15.90 6.10 1.70
C HIS A 56 -16.06 7.00 0.46
N GLY A 57 -16.53 6.42 -0.64
CA GLY A 57 -16.71 7.09 -1.93
C GLY A 57 -15.42 7.35 -2.72
N LYS A 58 -14.23 7.05 -2.17
CA LYS A 58 -12.95 7.24 -2.87
C LYS A 58 -12.71 6.16 -3.92
N ARG A 59 -11.86 6.50 -4.89
CA ARG A 59 -11.32 5.58 -5.88
C ARG A 59 -9.87 5.25 -5.53
N VAL A 60 -9.57 3.95 -5.43
CA VAL A 60 -8.22 3.44 -5.21
C VAL A 60 -7.68 2.95 -6.56
N GLY A 61 -6.56 3.51 -7.01
CA GLY A 61 -5.84 3.03 -8.18
C GLY A 61 -4.92 1.88 -7.80
N VAL A 62 -4.89 0.83 -8.63
CA VAL A 62 -4.08 -0.36 -8.40
C VAL A 62 -3.26 -0.63 -9.66
N PHE A 63 -1.94 -0.69 -9.51
CA PHE A 63 -1.01 -1.08 -10.56
C PHE A 63 -0.37 -2.41 -10.18
N SER A 64 -0.70 -3.46 -10.93
CA SER A 64 -0.15 -4.80 -10.73
C SER A 64 0.82 -5.14 -11.86
N TYR A 65 1.96 -5.74 -11.50
CA TYR A 65 3.06 -6.01 -12.40
C TYR A 65 3.67 -7.39 -12.13
N GLY A 66 3.97 -8.14 -13.20
CA GLY A 66 4.77 -9.37 -13.18
C GLY A 66 5.79 -9.39 -14.31
N SER A 67 7.03 -9.77 -14.00
CA SER A 67 8.14 -9.83 -14.97
C SER A 67 7.90 -10.90 -16.05
N GLY A 68 8.23 -10.58 -17.32
CA GLY A 68 8.02 -11.47 -18.47
C GLY A 68 7.57 -10.82 -19.79
N LEU A 69 6.53 -9.99 -19.90
CA LEU A 69 5.84 -9.16 -18.90
C LEU A 69 4.31 -9.15 -19.07
N ALA A 70 3.59 -9.06 -17.94
CA ALA A 70 2.17 -8.78 -17.89
C ALA A 70 1.88 -7.75 -16.80
N SER A 71 1.06 -6.75 -17.12
CA SER A 71 0.68 -5.70 -16.17
C SER A 71 -0.77 -5.26 -16.39
N SER A 72 -1.36 -4.70 -15.35
CA SER A 72 -2.70 -4.11 -15.43
C SER A 72 -2.82 -2.97 -14.44
N MET A 73 -3.36 -1.85 -14.93
CA MET A 73 -3.81 -0.74 -14.10
C MET A 73 -5.34 -0.77 -14.05
N PHE A 74 -5.90 -0.88 -12.86
CA PHE A 74 -7.34 -0.89 -12.63
C PHE A 74 -7.69 -0.04 -11.40
N SER A 75 -8.98 0.09 -11.10
CA SER A 75 -9.43 0.88 -9.96
C SER A 75 -10.58 0.24 -9.20
N LEU A 76 -10.63 0.52 -7.91
CA LEU A 76 -11.68 0.09 -6.98
C LEU A 76 -12.42 1.33 -6.48
N LYS A 77 -13.75 1.25 -6.35
CA LYS A 77 -14.55 2.27 -5.68
C LYS A 77 -14.96 1.77 -4.30
N VAL A 78 -14.66 2.53 -3.26
CA VAL A 78 -15.11 2.21 -1.90
C VAL A 78 -16.57 2.63 -1.76
N VAL A 79 -17.47 1.66 -1.60
CA VAL A 79 -18.93 1.87 -1.61
C VAL A 79 -19.59 1.70 -0.24
N GLY A 80 -18.82 1.35 0.80
CA GLY A 80 -19.36 1.11 2.14
C GLY A 80 -18.31 1.30 3.23
N ASP A 81 -18.72 1.02 4.47
CA ASP A 81 -17.86 1.09 5.64
C ASP A 81 -16.80 -0.03 5.61
N THR A 82 -15.54 0.34 5.84
CA THR A 82 -14.40 -0.58 5.88
C THR A 82 -14.00 -0.98 7.30
N THR A 83 -14.73 -0.53 8.32
CA THR A 83 -14.41 -0.77 9.74
C THR A 83 -14.21 -2.25 10.05
N GLU A 84 -15.14 -3.12 9.64
CA GLU A 84 -15.03 -4.57 9.89
C GLU A 84 -13.74 -5.16 9.28
N MET A 85 -13.40 -4.78 8.05
CA MET A 85 -12.17 -5.21 7.39
C MET A 85 -10.93 -4.71 8.14
N ALA A 86 -10.89 -3.43 8.51
CA ALA A 86 -9.77 -2.85 9.25
C ALA A 86 -9.56 -3.57 10.60
N THR A 87 -10.64 -3.81 11.35
CA THR A 87 -10.62 -4.52 12.63
C THR A 87 -10.14 -5.97 12.48
N LYS A 88 -10.60 -6.70 11.45
CA LYS A 88 -10.19 -8.09 11.23
C LYS A 88 -8.78 -8.23 10.66
N LEU A 89 -8.34 -7.28 9.84
CA LEU A 89 -6.99 -7.29 9.25
C LEU A 89 -5.93 -7.02 10.32
N ASN A 90 -6.14 -5.97 11.13
CA ASN A 90 -5.28 -5.50 12.22
C ASN A 90 -3.77 -5.75 11.98
N PRO A 91 -3.21 -5.20 10.88
CA PRO A 91 -1.87 -5.56 10.46
C PRO A 91 -0.80 -5.09 11.45
N GLN A 92 -0.98 -3.97 12.14
CA GLN A 92 0.01 -3.45 13.08
C GLN A 92 0.27 -4.47 14.21
N GLU A 93 -0.78 -4.90 14.92
CA GLU A 93 -0.64 -5.87 16.00
C GLU A 93 -0.06 -7.21 15.52
N ARG A 94 -0.49 -7.68 14.34
CA ARG A 94 0.05 -8.92 13.75
C ARG A 94 1.51 -8.80 13.34
N LEU A 95 1.94 -7.64 12.86
CA LEU A 95 3.32 -7.36 12.49
C LEU A 95 4.21 -7.25 13.73
N ASP A 96 3.70 -6.66 14.82
CA ASP A 96 4.40 -6.51 16.09
C ASP A 96 4.53 -7.83 16.85
N ALA A 97 3.56 -8.74 16.70
CA ALA A 97 3.59 -10.08 17.29
C ALA A 97 4.61 -11.04 16.63
N ARG A 98 5.33 -10.61 15.59
CA ARG A 98 6.35 -11.45 14.94
C ARG A 98 7.58 -11.58 15.83
N ARG A 99 8.28 -12.71 15.67
CA ARG A 99 9.58 -12.94 16.32
C ARG A 99 10.69 -12.34 15.46
N VAL A 100 11.48 -11.44 16.04
CA VAL A 100 12.72 -10.97 15.43
C VAL A 100 13.76 -12.09 15.48
N VAL A 101 14.41 -12.32 14.34
CA VAL A 101 15.50 -13.29 14.21
C VAL A 101 16.77 -12.56 13.83
N ALA A 102 17.90 -13.04 14.33
CA ALA A 102 19.20 -12.53 13.95
C ALA A 102 19.54 -13.00 12.51
N PRO A 103 20.36 -12.27 11.74
CA PRO A 103 20.64 -12.60 10.35
C PRO A 103 21.45 -13.89 10.10
N GLU A 104 22.20 -14.36 11.10
CA GLU A 104 23.02 -15.58 11.07
C GLU A 104 22.24 -16.89 11.07
#